data_AF-A0A9E4JAT8-F1
#
_entry.id   AF-A0A9E4JAT8-F1
#
_cell.length_a   1.000
_cell.length_b   1.000
_cell.length_c   1.000
_cell.angle_alpha   90.00
_cell.angle_beta   90.00
_cell.angle_gamma   90.00
#
_symmetry.space_group_name_H-M   'P 1'
#
loop_
_entity.id
_entity.type
_entity.pdbx_description
1 polymer ?
#
loop_
_entity_poly.entity_id
_entity_poly.type
_entity_poly.pdbx_seq_one_letter_code
_entity_poly.pdbx_strand_id
1 'polypeptide(L)'
;MCVPQVDRTKAPVCWPGELGVPCLADVQCIGGLACQKAPGQQVGLCTTLCRSDDDCIKQRFAREGYCELALNVCLPPRRAGRACETNQQCESKNCVVTASDNQGNVTARACAEIPGY
;
A
#
# COMPACT_ATOMS: atom_id res chain seq x y z
N MET A 1 16.26 1.78 -5.75
CA MET A 1 16.72 0.58 -5.03
C MET A 1 17.34 1.03 -3.72
N CYS A 2 16.67 0.86 -2.58
CA CYS A 2 17.30 1.09 -1.27
C CYS A 2 18.08 -0.16 -0.90
N VAL A 3 19.41 -0.08 -0.93
CA VAL A 3 20.27 -1.09 -0.33
C VAL A 3 20.53 -0.64 1.11
N PRO A 4 19.98 -1.32 2.13
CA PRO A 4 20.29 -0.95 3.50
C PRO A 4 21.78 -1.20 3.76
N GLN A 5 22.55 -0.13 3.95
CA GLN A 5 23.87 -0.23 4.54
C GLN A 5 23.64 -0.50 6.03
N VAL A 6 23.89 -1.74 6.45
CA VAL A 6 23.77 -2.17 7.85
C VAL A 6 24.97 -1.63 8.62
N ASP A 7 25.03 -0.31 8.80
CA ASP A 7 25.92 0.30 9.78
C ASP A 7 25.20 0.32 11.14
N ARG A 8 25.62 -0.56 12.05
CA ARG A 8 25.03 -0.70 13.40
C ARG A 8 25.37 0.46 14.33
N THR A 9 26.24 1.38 13.91
CA THR A 9 26.73 2.49 14.75
C THR A 9 26.04 3.82 14.45
N LYS A 10 25.24 3.88 13.38
CA LYS A 10 24.46 5.07 12.99
C LYS A 10 22.99 4.71 12.86
N ALA A 11 22.10 5.61 13.26
CA ALA A 11 20.71 5.48 12.88
C ALA A 11 20.65 5.49 11.34
N PRO A 12 20.06 4.47 10.68
CA PRO A 12 20.02 4.41 9.23
C PRO A 12 19.21 5.61 8.72
N VAL A 13 19.90 6.58 8.14
CA VAL A 13 19.27 7.70 7.43
C VAL A 13 18.84 7.15 6.08
N CYS A 14 17.66 6.55 6.06
CA CYS A 14 16.99 6.23 4.81
C CYS A 14 16.58 7.54 4.14
N TRP A 15 16.79 7.63 2.82
CA TRP A 15 16.23 8.69 1.97
C TRP A 15 14.78 8.92 2.40
N PRO A 16 14.34 10.17 2.64
CA PRO A 16 13.04 10.38 3.24
C PRO A 16 12.00 9.78 2.27
N GLY A 17 11.20 8.86 2.79
CA GLY A 17 10.34 8.00 2.00
C GLY A 17 9.15 8.74 1.42
N GLU A 18 8.76 8.34 0.22
CA GLU A 18 7.54 8.80 -0.45
C GLU A 18 6.35 7.89 -0.09
N LEU A 19 5.14 8.25 -0.52
CA LEU A 19 3.93 7.48 -0.25
C LEU A 19 4.05 6.04 -0.80
N GLY A 20 3.77 5.04 0.05
CA GLY A 20 3.92 3.62 -0.29
C GLY A 20 5.33 3.05 -0.13
N VAL A 21 6.29 3.84 0.36
CA VAL A 21 7.64 3.35 0.69
C VAL A 21 7.63 2.63 2.04
N PRO A 22 8.31 1.47 2.18
CA PRO A 22 8.41 0.76 3.44
C PRO A 22 9.15 1.57 4.50
N CYS A 23 8.64 1.53 5.73
CA CYS A 23 9.17 2.26 6.88
C CYS A 23 9.05 1.45 8.17
N LEU A 24 9.82 1.83 9.18
CA LEU A 24 9.77 1.32 10.54
C LEU A 24 9.29 2.38 11.54
N ALA A 25 9.50 3.67 11.23
CA ALA A 25 9.11 4.82 12.04
C ALA A 25 8.79 6.05 11.17
N ASP A 26 7.98 6.98 11.70
CA ASP A 26 7.51 8.19 11.00
C ASP A 26 8.64 9.08 10.47
N VAL A 27 9.79 9.09 11.16
CA VAL A 27 10.97 9.89 10.79
C VAL A 27 11.55 9.50 9.41
N GLN A 28 11.13 8.35 8.87
CA GLN A 28 11.57 7.83 7.59
C GLN A 28 10.65 8.25 6.44
N CYS A 29 9.64 9.09 6.69
CA CYS A 29 8.65 9.53 5.70
C CYS A 29 8.73 11.06 5.47
N ILE A 30 8.53 11.50 4.22
CA ILE A 30 8.55 12.94 3.86
C ILE A 30 7.24 13.62 4.27
N GLY A 31 7.32 14.88 4.70
CA GLY A 31 6.24 15.86 4.48
C GLY A 31 4.89 15.51 5.10
N GLY A 32 4.87 15.15 6.39
CA GLY A 32 3.64 14.87 7.12
C GLY A 32 3.04 13.48 6.89
N LEU A 33 3.75 12.61 6.17
CA LEU A 33 3.43 11.19 6.11
C LEU A 33 3.82 10.49 7.42
N ALA A 34 2.99 9.55 7.85
CA ALA A 34 3.22 8.69 9.01
C ALA A 34 3.52 7.26 8.56
N CYS A 35 4.29 6.53 9.37
CA CYS A 35 4.62 5.15 9.12
C CYS A 35 3.52 4.23 9.67
N GLN A 36 2.62 3.79 8.82
CA GLN A 36 1.46 3.01 9.23
C GLN A 36 1.70 1.52 9.04
N LYS A 37 1.39 0.74 10.06
CA LYS A 37 1.63 -0.72 10.10
C LYS A 37 0.30 -1.45 10.12
N ALA A 38 0.14 -2.44 9.24
CA ALA A 38 -0.94 -3.39 9.38
C ALA A 38 -0.73 -4.25 10.64
N PRO A 39 -1.79 -4.69 11.33
CA PRO A 39 -1.70 -5.61 12.46
C PRO A 39 -0.88 -6.85 12.07
N GLY A 40 0.16 -7.15 12.84
CA GLY A 40 1.03 -8.30 12.58
C GLY A 40 2.15 -8.08 11.56
N GLN A 41 2.30 -6.89 10.96
CA GLN A 41 3.45 -6.55 10.12
C GLN A 41 4.56 -5.84 10.89
N GLN A 42 5.81 -6.27 10.68
CA GLN A 42 7.00 -5.63 11.26
C GLN A 42 7.38 -4.33 10.55
N VAL A 43 7.03 -4.22 9.26
CA VAL A 43 7.32 -3.09 8.38
C VAL A 43 6.01 -2.41 8.02
N GLY A 44 5.98 -1.09 8.15
CA GLY A 44 4.86 -0.25 7.74
C GLY A 44 5.10 0.40 6.37
N LEU A 45 4.17 1.26 5.97
CA LEU A 45 4.26 2.06 4.75
C LEU A 45 4.11 3.54 5.11
N CYS A 46 4.94 4.38 4.51
CA CYS A 46 4.77 5.83 4.58
C CYS A 46 3.45 6.21 3.91
N THR A 47 2.50 6.73 4.68
CA THR A 47 1.15 7.06 4.22
C THR A 47 0.56 8.16 5.07
N THR A 48 -0.54 8.77 4.62
CA THR A 48 -1.34 9.67 5.45
C THR A 48 -2.59 8.95 5.96
N LEU A 49 -3.11 9.41 7.10
CA LEU A 49 -4.46 9.07 7.53
C LEU A 49 -5.45 9.69 6.55
N CYS A 50 -6.46 8.93 6.16
CA CYS A 50 -7.60 9.48 5.45
C CYS A 50 -8.51 10.12 6.51
N ARG A 51 -8.77 11.43 6.42
CA ARG A 51 -9.60 12.12 7.41
C ARG A 51 -11.09 11.96 7.11
N SER A 52 -11.44 11.71 5.85
CA SER A 52 -12.80 11.52 5.37
C SER A 52 -12.82 10.65 4.12
N ASP A 53 -13.95 10.00 3.84
CA ASP A 53 -14.19 9.33 2.55
C ASP A 53 -14.03 10.31 1.38
N ASP A 54 -14.29 11.60 1.62
CA ASP A 54 -14.14 12.68 0.67
C ASP A 54 -12.67 12.94 0.27
N ASP A 55 -11.72 12.68 1.17
CA ASP A 55 -10.29 12.70 0.86
C ASP A 55 -9.87 11.48 0.02
N CYS A 56 -10.53 10.34 0.25
CA CYS A 56 -10.38 9.13 -0.58
C CYS A 56 -10.97 9.31 -1.99
N ILE A 57 -12.16 9.92 -2.11
CA ILE A 57 -12.83 10.17 -3.39
C ILE A 57 -12.08 11.21 -4.23
N LYS A 58 -11.55 12.26 -3.59
CA LYS A 58 -10.87 13.36 -4.29
C LYS A 58 -9.43 13.05 -4.70
N GLN A 59 -8.93 11.83 -4.45
CA GLN A 59 -7.57 11.40 -4.79
C GLN A 59 -6.49 12.40 -4.35
N ARG A 60 -6.75 13.11 -3.24
CA ARG A 60 -6.00 14.33 -2.89
C ARG A 60 -4.52 14.09 -2.62
N PHE A 61 -4.14 12.83 -2.36
CA PHE A 61 -2.79 12.43 -1.96
C PHE A 61 -2.18 11.32 -2.83
N ALA A 62 -2.96 10.72 -3.72
CA ALA A 62 -2.48 9.78 -4.72
C ALA A 62 -3.41 9.85 -5.91
N ARG A 63 -2.88 10.23 -7.07
CA ARG A 63 -3.60 10.34 -8.36
C ARG A 63 -4.38 9.07 -8.73
N GLU A 64 -4.10 7.93 -8.05
CA GLU A 64 -4.69 6.61 -8.30
C GLU A 64 -4.85 5.75 -7.02
N GLY A 65 -4.79 6.33 -5.81
CA GLY A 65 -4.82 5.61 -4.51
C GLY A 65 -6.13 4.92 -4.11
N TYR A 66 -6.11 4.15 -3.02
CA TYR A 66 -7.27 3.49 -2.43
C TYR A 66 -7.33 3.67 -0.90
N CYS A 67 -8.55 3.61 -0.35
CA CYS A 67 -8.82 3.69 1.09
C CYS A 67 -8.70 2.29 1.72
N GLU A 68 -7.73 2.07 2.62
CA GLU A 68 -7.67 0.86 3.44
C GLU A 68 -8.47 1.10 4.72
N LEU A 69 -9.78 0.80 4.65
CA LEU A 69 -10.72 1.08 5.75
C LEU A 69 -10.39 0.30 7.03
N ALA A 70 -9.77 -0.88 6.91
CA ALA A 70 -9.31 -1.63 8.07
C ALA A 70 -8.25 -0.89 8.89
N LEU A 71 -7.52 0.04 8.25
CA LEU A 71 -6.42 0.78 8.84
C LEU A 71 -6.66 2.30 8.86
N ASN A 72 -7.74 2.79 8.23
CA ASN A 72 -8.05 4.21 8.03
C ASN A 72 -6.90 5.01 7.35
N VAL A 73 -6.24 4.41 6.36
CA VAL A 73 -5.09 5.02 5.65
C VAL A 73 -5.25 5.00 4.13
N CYS A 74 -4.62 5.97 3.47
CA CYS A 74 -4.73 6.22 2.04
C CYS A 74 -3.51 5.64 1.33
N LEU A 75 -3.63 4.45 0.76
CA LEU A 75 -2.51 3.72 0.17
C LEU A 75 -2.45 3.89 -1.36
N PRO A 76 -1.28 3.74 -1.99
CA PRO A 76 -1.22 3.65 -3.44
C PRO A 76 -1.87 2.34 -3.93
N PRO A 77 -2.34 2.31 -5.18
CA PRO A 77 -2.87 1.08 -5.76
C PRO A 77 -1.77 0.01 -5.84
N ARG A 78 -2.19 -1.24 -5.72
CA ARG A 78 -1.34 -2.42 -5.71
C ARG A 78 -1.05 -2.86 -7.15
N ARG A 79 0.19 -3.27 -7.39
CA ARG A 79 0.64 -3.85 -8.66
C ARG A 79 -0.04 -5.19 -8.93
N ALA A 80 0.03 -5.62 -10.19
CA ALA A 80 -0.42 -6.93 -10.63
C ALA A 80 0.13 -8.09 -9.75
N GLY A 81 -0.68 -9.12 -9.58
CA GLY A 81 -0.36 -10.31 -8.79
C GLY A 81 -0.39 -10.11 -7.27
N ARG A 82 -0.59 -8.88 -6.76
CA ARG A 82 -0.80 -8.64 -5.32
C ARG A 82 -2.23 -8.97 -4.92
N ALA A 83 -2.38 -9.52 -3.71
CA ALA A 83 -3.69 -9.81 -3.14
C ALA A 83 -4.54 -8.53 -3.07
N CYS A 84 -5.82 -8.66 -3.37
CA CYS A 84 -6.78 -7.56 -3.34
C CYS A 84 -8.15 -8.04 -2.89
N GLU A 85 -8.95 -7.13 -2.38
CA GLU A 85 -10.35 -7.40 -2.01
C GLU A 85 -11.32 -6.69 -2.97
N THR A 86 -10.97 -5.46 -3.36
CA THR A 86 -11.77 -4.63 -4.25
C THR A 86 -10.95 -4.13 -5.43
N ASN A 87 -11.64 -3.85 -6.54
CA ASN A 87 -11.05 -3.33 -7.77
C ASN A 87 -10.21 -2.07 -7.56
N GLN A 88 -10.64 -1.19 -6.64
CA GLN A 88 -9.95 0.08 -6.39
C GLN A 88 -8.54 -0.12 -5.81
N GLN A 89 -8.29 -1.26 -5.16
CA GLN A 89 -6.98 -1.60 -4.61
C GLN A 89 -5.94 -1.88 -5.68
N CYS A 90 -6.32 -2.04 -6.95
CA CYS A 90 -5.41 -2.44 -8.03
C CYS A 90 -5.08 -1.28 -8.97
N GLU A 91 -3.84 -1.24 -9.48
CA GLU A 91 -3.43 -0.28 -10.52
C GLU A 91 -4.28 -0.48 -11.79
N SER A 92 -4.53 -1.74 -12.17
CA SER A 92 -5.41 -2.13 -13.27
C SER A 92 -6.90 -1.84 -13.04
N LYS A 93 -7.28 -1.39 -11.84
CA LYS A 93 -8.67 -1.27 -11.38
C LYS A 93 -9.47 -2.56 -11.53
N ASN A 94 -8.79 -3.70 -11.53
CA ASN A 94 -9.39 -5.02 -11.67
C ASN A 94 -8.80 -5.98 -10.63
N CYS A 95 -9.64 -6.39 -9.68
CA CYS A 95 -9.33 -7.40 -8.68
C CYS A 95 -10.01 -8.70 -9.11
N VAL A 96 -9.23 -9.66 -9.60
CA VAL A 96 -9.74 -10.89 -10.21
C VAL A 96 -9.57 -12.08 -9.27
N VAL A 97 -10.49 -13.04 -9.38
CA VAL A 97 -10.40 -14.31 -8.66
C VAL A 97 -9.25 -15.11 -9.26
N THR A 98 -8.26 -15.45 -8.43
CA THR A 98 -7.10 -16.25 -8.84
C THR A 98 -7.12 -17.66 -8.28
N ALA A 99 -7.94 -17.91 -7.26
CA ALA A 99 -8.22 -19.25 -6.77
C ALA A 99 -9.65 -19.35 -6.23
N SER A 100 -10.28 -20.49 -6.53
CA SER A 100 -11.54 -20.92 -5.93
C SER A 100 -11.40 -22.37 -5.49
N ASP A 101 -12.16 -22.78 -4.48
CA ASP A 101 -12.24 -24.20 -4.09
C ASP A 101 -13.15 -25.01 -5.03
N ASN A 102 -13.22 -26.33 -4.79
CA ASN A 102 -14.08 -27.25 -5.55
C ASN A 102 -15.59 -26.99 -5.35
N GLN A 103 -15.96 -26.06 -4.47
CA GLN A 103 -17.35 -25.66 -4.19
C GLN A 103 -17.68 -24.30 -4.82
N GLY A 104 -16.73 -23.72 -5.58
CA GLY A 104 -16.90 -22.43 -6.24
C GLY A 104 -16.73 -21.22 -5.31
N ASN A 105 -16.26 -21.43 -4.07
CA ASN A 105 -15.98 -20.33 -3.15
C ASN A 105 -14.62 -19.70 -3.47
N VAL A 106 -14.57 -18.37 -3.50
CA VAL A 106 -13.36 -17.62 -3.80
C VAL A 106 -12.41 -17.69 -2.61
N THR A 107 -11.25 -18.32 -2.81
CA THR A 107 -10.21 -18.47 -1.78
C THR A 107 -9.05 -17.51 -1.96
N ALA A 108 -8.86 -16.97 -3.18
CA ALA A 108 -7.89 -15.91 -3.41
C ALA A 108 -8.32 -14.97 -4.54
N ARG A 109 -7.98 -13.69 -4.36
CA ARG A 109 -8.11 -12.64 -5.36
C ARG A 109 -6.79 -11.90 -5.49
N ALA A 110 -6.44 -11.50 -6.70
CA ALA A 110 -5.26 -10.69 -6.95
C ALA A 110 -5.50 -9.63 -8.04
N CYS A 111 -4.68 -8.60 -8.04
CA CYS A 111 -4.74 -7.55 -9.03
C CYS A 111 -4.39 -8.08 -10.41
N ALA A 112 -5.27 -7.86 -11.38
CA ALA A 112 -5.03 -8.21 -12.78
C ALA A 112 -3.86 -7.40 -13.34
N GLU A 113 -3.22 -7.93 -14.39
CA GLU A 113 -2.24 -7.18 -15.16
C GLU A 113 -2.91 -6.01 -15.89
N ILE A 114 -2.16 -4.93 -16.10
CA ILE A 114 -2.60 -3.79 -16.91
C ILE A 114 -2.33 -4.18 -18.37
N PRO A 115 -3.35 -4.33 -19.23
CA PRO A 115 -3.13 -4.65 -20.63
C PRO A 115 -2.44 -3.46 -21.32
N GLY A 116 -1.13 -3.58 -21.61
CA GLY A 116 -0.43 -2.63 -22.49
C GLY A 116 0.89 -2.02 -22.00
N TYR A 117 1.62 -2.64 -21.07
CA TYR A 117 3.03 -2.32 -20.80
C TYR A 117 3.93 -3.52 -21.01
#